data_AF-A0A8S9M5G3-F1
#
_entry.id   AF-A0A8S9M5G3-F1
#
_cell.length_a   1.000
_cell.length_b   1.000
_cell.length_c   1.000
_cell.angle_alpha   90.00
_cell.angle_beta   90.00
_cell.angle_gamma   90.00
#
_symmetry.space_group_name_H-M   'P 1'
#
loop_
_entity.id
_entity.type
_entity.pdbx_description
1 polymer ?
#
loop_
_entity_poly.entity_id
_entity_poly.type
_entity_poly.pdbx_seq_one_letter_code
_entity_poly.pdbx_strand_id
1 'polypeptide(L)'
;MALRTLQHQDKTFLSVTKVVPAVTEEVKDALVKNIRRRMTPQPMKIRADIELKCFQFDGVVHIKEAMRKAEAAGNEDCPVKIKLVAPPLYVLTTQTLDKEQGIEILEKAIAVCTETIEEHKGKLVIKEAPRAVSERDDKMLTEHMAKLRMDNEEISGDEESGEEEEDTGMGEVDIDGGAGIIE
;
A
#
# COMPACT_ATOMS: atom_id res chain seq x y z
N MET A 1 35.47 48.83 -21.27
CA MET A 1 34.04 48.99 -20.93
C MET A 1 33.28 48.07 -21.87
N ALA A 2 32.50 47.07 -21.49
CA ALA A 2 32.08 46.56 -20.19
C ALA A 2 31.50 45.12 -20.40
N LEU A 3 31.71 44.25 -19.40
CA LEU A 3 30.79 43.20 -18.89
C LEU A 3 30.31 42.12 -19.88
N ARG A 4 30.70 40.83 -19.84
CA ARG A 4 30.75 39.85 -18.72
C ARG A 4 29.36 39.52 -18.16
N THR A 5 28.65 38.55 -18.74
CA THR A 5 27.65 37.66 -18.10
C THR A 5 27.10 36.64 -19.11
N LEU A 6 26.67 35.45 -18.63
CA LEU A 6 26.10 34.30 -19.36
C LEU A 6 27.05 33.14 -19.75
N GLN A 7 27.99 32.82 -18.86
CA GLN A 7 28.52 31.45 -18.67
C GLN A 7 28.41 31.02 -17.19
N HIS A 8 27.36 31.47 -16.49
CA HIS A 8 26.89 30.81 -15.26
C HIS A 8 25.91 29.72 -15.76
N GLN A 9 26.05 28.42 -15.51
CA GLN A 9 26.15 27.85 -14.17
C GLN A 9 26.42 26.32 -14.16
N ASP A 10 27.14 25.71 -15.11
CA ASP A 10 27.20 24.22 -15.23
C ASP A 10 28.58 23.54 -15.04
N LYS A 11 29.60 24.24 -14.53
CA LYS A 11 30.96 23.67 -14.39
C LYS A 11 31.56 23.64 -12.98
N THR A 12 30.78 23.92 -11.94
CA THR A 12 31.31 24.06 -10.57
C THR A 12 31.23 22.82 -9.67
N PHE A 13 30.83 21.64 -10.17
CA PHE A 13 30.64 20.48 -9.27
C PHE A 13 31.78 19.45 -9.23
N LEU A 14 32.80 19.52 -10.09
CA LEU A 14 33.80 18.43 -10.20
C LEU A 14 35.24 18.74 -9.78
N SER A 15 35.53 19.88 -9.12
CA SER A 15 36.93 20.17 -8.73
C SER A 15 37.08 20.88 -7.39
N VAL A 16 36.62 20.28 -6.30
CA VAL A 16 37.18 20.59 -4.97
C VAL A 16 38.33 19.61 -4.71
N THR A 17 39.45 19.84 -5.40
CA THR A 17 40.72 19.19 -5.06
C THR A 17 41.47 20.07 -4.06
N LYS A 18 41.80 19.47 -2.91
CA LYS A 18 42.83 19.85 -1.93
C LYS A 18 42.77 21.26 -1.33
N VAL A 19 42.29 21.32 -0.09
CA VAL A 19 42.86 22.24 0.91
C VAL A 19 42.89 21.58 2.30
N VAL A 20 44.13 21.39 2.79
CA VAL A 20 44.64 21.16 4.16
C VAL A 20 44.41 19.79 4.87
N PRO A 21 45.48 19.10 5.35
CA PRO A 21 45.36 18.01 6.31
C PRO A 21 45.17 18.62 7.71
N ALA A 22 43.96 19.07 8.04
CA ALA A 22 43.66 19.54 9.41
C ALA A 22 43.32 18.37 10.35
N VAL A 23 43.28 17.14 9.83
CA VAL A 23 42.68 15.98 10.50
C VAL A 23 43.51 14.75 10.17
N THR A 24 44.00 14.04 11.19
CA THR A 24 44.66 12.74 11.02
C THR A 24 43.67 11.76 10.36
N GLU A 25 44.17 10.78 9.59
CA GLU A 25 43.28 9.82 8.91
C GLU A 25 42.35 9.09 9.89
N GLU A 26 42.84 8.82 11.11
CA GLU A 26 42.03 8.26 12.20
C GLU A 26 40.82 9.14 12.59
N VAL A 27 41.00 10.45 12.65
CA VAL A 27 39.91 11.37 13.02
C VAL A 27 38.96 11.57 11.83
N LYS A 28 39.44 11.49 10.58
CA LYS A 28 38.60 11.50 9.38
C LYS A 28 37.70 10.25 9.34
N ASP A 29 38.24 9.07 9.61
CA ASP A 29 37.47 7.83 9.70
C ASP A 29 36.45 7.85 10.85
N ALA A 30 36.84 8.39 12.01
CA ALA A 30 35.93 8.59 13.13
C ALA A 30 34.80 9.59 12.79
N LEU A 31 35.11 10.66 12.05
CA LEU A 31 34.12 11.63 11.57
C LEU A 31 33.16 10.97 10.57
N VAL A 32 33.68 10.25 9.56
CA VAL A 32 32.86 9.58 8.54
C VAL A 32 31.97 8.51 9.18
N LYS A 33 32.47 7.75 10.16
CA LYS A 33 31.65 6.82 10.95
C LYS A 33 30.53 7.54 11.71
N ASN A 34 30.80 8.69 12.31
CA ASN A 34 29.78 9.47 13.02
C ASN A 34 28.76 10.09 12.06
N ILE A 35 29.20 10.58 10.90
CA ILE A 35 28.33 11.14 9.87
C ILE A 35 27.43 10.05 9.31
N ARG A 36 27.96 8.87 8.97
CA ARG A 36 27.14 7.72 8.54
C ARG A 36 26.14 7.31 9.63
N ARG A 37 26.54 7.30 10.91
CA ARG A 37 25.61 6.98 12.00
C ARG A 37 24.50 8.00 12.22
N ARG A 38 24.76 9.30 11.99
CA ARG A 38 23.81 10.39 12.31
C ARG A 38 23.05 10.95 11.11
N MET A 39 23.56 10.78 9.89
CA MET A 39 22.99 11.35 8.67
C MET A 39 22.58 10.31 7.63
N THR A 40 22.67 9.00 7.91
CA THR A 40 22.07 8.01 7.01
C THR A 40 20.55 8.24 6.97
N PRO A 41 19.98 8.57 5.79
CA PRO A 41 18.54 8.71 5.66
C PRO A 41 17.90 7.38 6.02
N GLN A 42 16.85 7.43 6.84
CA GLN A 42 16.12 6.22 7.16
C GLN A 42 15.32 5.80 5.92
N PRO A 43 15.30 4.49 5.60
CA PRO A 43 14.50 3.99 4.50
C PRO A 43 13.02 4.31 4.77
N MET A 44 12.39 4.96 3.80
CA MET A 44 10.98 5.30 3.85
C MET A 44 10.18 4.30 3.02
N LYS A 45 9.00 3.96 3.53
CA LYS A 45 8.04 3.13 2.82
C LYS A 45 7.22 4.01 1.89
N ILE A 46 7.10 3.62 0.63
CA ILE A 46 6.19 4.26 -0.32
C ILE A 46 5.12 3.26 -0.67
N ARG A 47 3.90 3.76 -0.80
CA ARG A 47 2.73 2.95 -1.06
C ARG A 47 1.86 3.56 -2.15
N ALA A 48 1.23 2.69 -2.94
CA ALA A 48 0.15 3.03 -3.85
C ALA A 48 -0.97 1.99 -3.74
N ASP A 49 -2.22 2.47 -3.86
CA ASP A 49 -3.39 1.60 -3.86
C ASP A 49 -4.01 1.60 -5.26
N ILE A 50 -4.16 0.40 -5.80
CA ILE A 50 -4.73 0.19 -7.12
C ILE A 50 -5.92 -0.77 -7.06
N GLU A 51 -6.87 -0.55 -7.94
CA GLU A 51 -8.01 -1.42 -8.17
C GLU A 51 -7.79 -2.13 -9.51
N LEU A 52 -7.71 -3.47 -9.47
CA LEU A 52 -7.51 -4.29 -10.66
C LEU A 52 -8.77 -5.10 -10.94
N LYS A 53 -9.33 -4.91 -12.13
CA LYS A 53 -10.51 -5.64 -12.62
C LYS A 53 -10.17 -6.28 -13.95
N CYS A 54 -10.40 -7.58 -14.10
CA CYS A 54 -10.32 -8.27 -15.38
C CYS A 54 -11.62 -9.04 -15.60
N PHE A 55 -12.28 -8.80 -16.74
CA PHE A 55 -13.59 -9.38 -17.06
C PHE A 55 -13.49 -10.58 -18.00
N GLN A 56 -12.29 -10.97 -18.42
CA GLN A 56 -12.09 -12.11 -19.30
C GLN A 56 -12.09 -13.43 -18.51
N PHE A 57 -12.39 -14.51 -19.24
CA PHE A 57 -12.17 -15.86 -18.75
C PHE A 57 -10.69 -16.02 -18.40
N ASP A 58 -10.40 -16.62 -17.25
CA ASP A 58 -9.06 -16.67 -16.67
C ASP A 58 -8.44 -15.32 -16.26
N GLY A 59 -9.28 -14.32 -15.94
CA GLY A 59 -8.81 -13.00 -15.51
C GLY A 59 -7.88 -13.00 -14.30
N VAL A 60 -7.97 -14.01 -13.42
CA VAL A 60 -7.07 -14.16 -12.27
C VAL A 60 -5.64 -14.48 -12.70
N VAL A 61 -5.44 -15.27 -13.77
CA VAL A 61 -4.11 -15.57 -14.30
C VAL A 61 -3.49 -14.33 -14.95
N HIS A 62 -4.28 -13.55 -15.70
CA HIS A 62 -3.81 -12.29 -16.28
C HIS A 62 -3.44 -11.26 -15.22
N ILE A 63 -4.20 -11.17 -14.13
CA ILE A 63 -3.85 -10.30 -12.99
C ILE A 63 -2.54 -10.76 -12.35
N LYS A 64 -2.35 -12.07 -12.14
CA LYS A 64 -1.09 -12.62 -11.60
C LYS A 64 0.10 -12.36 -12.51
N GLU A 65 -0.07 -12.45 -13.83
CA GLU A 65 0.98 -12.15 -14.80
C GLU A 65 1.36 -10.66 -14.79
N ALA A 66 0.37 -9.77 -14.79
CA ALA A 66 0.60 -8.33 -14.68
C ALA A 66 1.35 -7.98 -13.38
N MET A 67 0.97 -8.59 -12.26
CA MET A 67 1.67 -8.41 -10.98
C MET A 67 3.13 -8.85 -11.04
N ARG A 68 3.42 -10.00 -11.65
CA ARG A 68 4.82 -10.47 -11.82
C ARG A 68 5.64 -9.53 -12.69
N LYS A 69 5.06 -9.00 -13.77
CA LYS A 69 5.73 -8.01 -14.63
C LYS A 69 6.01 -6.70 -13.87
N ALA A 70 5.08 -6.26 -13.03
CA ALA A 70 5.30 -5.08 -12.18
C ALA A 70 6.34 -5.32 -11.07
N GLU A 71 6.40 -6.51 -10.48
CA GLU A 71 7.45 -6.87 -9.52
C GLU A 71 8.83 -6.93 -10.20
N ALA A 72 8.91 -7.37 -11.46
CA ALA A 72 10.13 -7.38 -12.25
C ALA A 72 10.63 -5.98 -12.65
N ALA A 73 9.75 -4.96 -12.62
CA ALA A 73 10.16 -3.56 -12.79
C ALA A 73 10.85 -2.98 -11.55
N GLY A 74 10.84 -3.70 -10.42
CA GLY A 74 11.59 -3.34 -9.22
C GLY A 74 13.09 -3.59 -9.35
N ASN A 75 13.89 -2.70 -8.77
CA ASN A 75 15.36 -2.82 -8.74
C ASN A 75 15.85 -3.40 -7.39
N GLU A 76 17.12 -3.77 -7.32
CA GLU A 76 17.74 -4.31 -6.08
C GLU A 76 17.66 -3.33 -4.90
N ASP A 77 17.78 -2.02 -5.17
CA ASP A 77 17.65 -0.96 -4.16
C ASP A 77 16.19 -0.62 -3.79
N CYS A 78 15.22 -1.03 -4.61
CA CYS A 78 13.80 -0.65 -4.48
C CYS A 78 12.88 -1.83 -4.81
N PRO A 79 12.77 -2.83 -3.91
CA PRO A 79 11.92 -3.98 -4.14
C PRO A 79 10.44 -3.61 -4.06
N VAL A 80 9.71 -3.82 -5.16
CA VAL A 80 8.25 -3.64 -5.22
C VAL A 80 7.58 -4.93 -4.74
N LYS A 81 6.70 -4.83 -3.74
CA LYS A 81 5.88 -5.93 -3.23
C LYS A 81 4.41 -5.59 -3.34
N ILE A 82 3.64 -6.50 -3.94
CA ILE A 82 2.19 -6.31 -4.14
C ILE A 82 1.42 -7.22 -3.17
N LYS A 83 0.45 -6.65 -2.46
CA LYS A 83 -0.41 -7.38 -1.51
C LYS A 83 -1.88 -7.20 -1.87
N LEU A 84 -2.64 -8.29 -1.84
CA LEU A 84 -4.10 -8.25 -1.91
C LEU A 84 -4.66 -7.85 -0.54
N VAL A 85 -5.51 -6.82 -0.50
CA VAL A 85 -6.28 -6.47 0.70
C VAL A 85 -7.61 -7.17 0.64
N ALA A 86 -8.37 -6.89 -0.43
CA ALA A 86 -9.66 -7.48 -0.76
C ALA A 86 -9.81 -7.46 -2.28
N PRO A 87 -10.48 -8.41 -2.94
CA PRO A 87 -10.86 -8.23 -4.34
C PRO A 87 -11.78 -7.00 -4.45
N PRO A 88 -11.59 -6.01 -5.34
CA PRO A 88 -10.56 -5.80 -6.37
C PRO A 88 -9.39 -4.85 -5.96
N LEU A 89 -9.20 -4.58 -4.68
CA LEU A 89 -8.21 -3.66 -4.11
C LEU A 89 -6.87 -4.33 -3.77
N TYR A 90 -5.81 -3.81 -4.38
CA TYR A 90 -4.44 -4.25 -4.22
C TYR A 90 -3.55 -3.08 -3.78
N VAL A 91 -2.52 -3.40 -3.02
CA VAL A 91 -1.60 -2.42 -2.45
C VAL A 91 -0.19 -2.75 -2.87
N LEU A 92 0.47 -1.78 -3.49
CA LEU A 92 1.89 -1.84 -3.84
C LEU A 92 2.68 -1.13 -2.75
N THR A 93 3.71 -1.81 -2.25
CA THR A 93 4.62 -1.28 -1.24
C THR A 93 6.04 -1.39 -1.75
N THR A 94 6.81 -0.31 -1.63
CA THR A 94 8.25 -0.31 -1.87
C THR A 94 8.97 0.36 -0.71
N GLN A 95 10.23 -0.01 -0.49
CA GLN A 95 11.10 0.63 0.49
C GLN A 95 12.28 1.23 -0.24
N THR A 96 12.52 2.52 -0.02
CA THR A 96 13.58 3.28 -0.68
C THR A 96 14.19 4.29 0.29
N LEU A 97 15.44 4.66 0.05
CA LEU A 97 16.09 5.78 0.73
C LEU A 97 15.72 7.11 0.08
N ASP A 98 15.42 7.09 -1.22
CA ASP A 98 15.11 8.25 -2.04
C ASP A 98 13.63 8.28 -2.44
N LYS A 99 12.94 9.36 -2.07
CA LYS A 99 11.51 9.51 -2.29
C LYS A 99 11.16 9.61 -3.78
N GLU A 100 11.97 10.33 -4.56
CA GLU A 100 11.67 10.62 -5.97
C GLU A 100 11.86 9.35 -6.80
N GLN A 101 12.97 8.65 -6.60
CA GLN A 101 13.24 7.38 -7.28
C GLN A 101 12.17 6.32 -6.98
N GLY A 102 11.73 6.22 -5.72
CA GLY A 102 10.72 5.23 -5.37
C GLY A 102 9.33 5.54 -5.92
N ILE A 103 8.96 6.81 -6.07
CA ILE A 103 7.72 7.21 -6.76
C ILE A 103 7.81 6.83 -8.25
N GLU A 104 8.92 7.16 -8.91
CA GLU A 104 9.10 6.89 -10.34
C GLU A 104 9.08 5.38 -10.65
N ILE A 105 9.70 4.55 -9.81
CA ILE A 105 9.67 3.09 -9.95
C ILE A 105 8.23 2.56 -9.76
N LEU A 106 7.49 3.08 -8.79
CA LEU A 106 6.10 2.66 -8.58
C LEU A 106 5.19 3.09 -9.74
N GLU A 107 5.38 4.28 -10.29
CA GLU A 107 4.66 4.75 -11.47
C GLU A 107 4.97 3.89 -12.70
N LYS A 108 6.25 3.55 -12.93
CA LYS A 108 6.66 2.61 -13.98
C LYS A 108 6.01 1.24 -13.81
N ALA A 109 5.99 0.71 -12.58
CA ALA A 109 5.35 -0.57 -12.29
C ALA A 109 3.84 -0.52 -12.56
N ILE A 110 3.17 0.59 -12.22
CA ILE A 110 1.75 0.80 -12.52
C ILE A 110 1.50 0.90 -14.03
N ALA A 111 2.38 1.57 -14.78
CA ALA A 111 2.28 1.67 -16.24
C ALA A 111 2.38 0.28 -16.90
N VAL A 112 3.39 -0.51 -16.55
CA VAL A 112 3.56 -1.89 -17.07
C VAL A 112 2.36 -2.79 -16.70
N CYS A 113 1.86 -2.66 -15.47
CA CYS A 113 0.63 -3.33 -15.04
C CYS A 113 -0.56 -2.92 -15.90
N THR A 114 -0.70 -1.63 -16.20
CA THR A 114 -1.81 -1.07 -17.00
C THR A 114 -1.75 -1.63 -18.42
N GLU A 115 -0.59 -1.58 -19.07
CA GLU A 115 -0.40 -2.12 -20.43
C GLU A 115 -0.77 -3.61 -20.48
N THR A 116 -0.26 -4.41 -19.54
CA THR A 116 -0.55 -5.86 -19.50
C THR A 116 -2.05 -6.12 -19.24
N ILE A 117 -2.68 -5.36 -18.36
CA ILE A 117 -4.10 -5.53 -18.02
C ILE A 117 -5.00 -5.10 -19.19
N GLU A 118 -4.64 -4.04 -19.92
CA GLU A 118 -5.37 -3.55 -21.08
C GLU A 118 -5.34 -4.53 -22.26
N GLU A 119 -4.21 -5.23 -22.48
CA GLU A 119 -4.10 -6.32 -23.46
C GLU A 119 -5.15 -7.41 -23.23
N HIS A 120 -5.45 -7.69 -21.95
CA HIS A 120 -6.42 -8.69 -21.53
C HIS A 120 -7.82 -8.12 -21.26
N LYS A 121 -8.15 -6.93 -21.80
CA LYS A 121 -9.44 -6.24 -21.61
C LYS A 121 -9.84 -6.04 -20.14
N GLY A 122 -8.86 -5.92 -19.25
CA GLY A 122 -9.07 -5.49 -17.88
C GLY A 122 -9.03 -3.96 -17.74
N LYS A 123 -9.38 -3.48 -16.56
CA LYS A 123 -9.35 -2.07 -16.18
C LYS A 123 -8.59 -1.91 -14.87
N LEU A 124 -7.59 -1.03 -14.88
CA LEU A 124 -6.85 -0.60 -13.69
C LEU A 124 -7.32 0.80 -13.29
N VAL A 125 -7.63 1.01 -12.01
CA VAL A 125 -7.96 2.33 -11.46
C VAL A 125 -7.08 2.60 -10.25
N ILE A 126 -6.36 3.72 -10.26
CA ILE A 126 -5.52 4.15 -9.13
C ILE A 126 -6.44 4.83 -8.12
N LYS A 127 -6.62 4.24 -6.93
CA LYS A 127 -7.34 4.90 -5.83
C LYS A 127 -6.46 5.88 -5.09
N GLU A 128 -5.21 5.48 -4.87
CA GLU A 128 -4.23 6.29 -4.17
C GLU A 128 -2.91 6.27 -4.90
N ALA A 129 -2.48 7.45 -5.35
CA ALA A 129 -1.22 7.63 -6.06
C ALA A 129 -0.02 7.31 -5.13
N PRO A 130 1.16 6.99 -5.69
CA PRO A 130 2.36 6.67 -4.93
C PRO A 130 2.71 7.78 -3.93
N ARG A 131 2.65 7.48 -2.64
CA ARG A 131 3.03 8.41 -1.57
C ARG A 131 3.90 7.75 -0.52
N ALA A 132 4.82 8.54 0.05
CA ALA A 132 5.59 8.12 1.21
C ALA A 132 4.63 8.01 2.41
N VAL A 133 4.65 6.86 3.06
CA VAL A 133 3.81 6.54 4.23
C VAL A 133 4.68 6.42 5.47
N SER A 134 4.19 6.98 6.58
CA SER A 134 4.82 6.86 7.89
C SER A 134 4.35 5.59 8.60
N GLU A 135 5.07 5.15 9.63
CA GLU A 135 4.71 3.99 10.45
C GLU A 135 3.31 4.14 11.08
N ARG A 136 2.91 5.38 11.39
CA ARG A 136 1.58 5.69 11.92
C ARG A 136 0.47 5.40 10.91
N ASP A 137 0.66 5.79 9.64
CA ASP A 137 -0.28 5.53 8.56
C ASP A 137 -0.36 4.04 8.22
N ASP A 138 0.79 3.35 8.23
CA ASP A 138 0.88 1.90 8.02
C ASP A 138 0.07 1.13 9.07
N LYS A 139 0.12 1.57 10.34
CA LYS A 139 -0.64 0.95 11.44
C LYS A 139 -2.14 1.16 11.30
N MET A 140 -2.59 2.41 11.15
CA MET A 140 -4.02 2.71 10.99
C MET A 140 -4.61 1.96 9.80
N LEU A 141 -3.84 1.85 8.72
CA LEU A 141 -4.33 1.17 7.55
C LEU A 141 -4.26 -0.36 7.69
N THR A 142 -3.28 -0.93 8.39
CA THR A 142 -3.29 -2.36 8.70
C THR A 142 -4.52 -2.76 9.52
N GLU A 143 -4.92 -1.93 10.49
CA GLU A 143 -6.16 -2.14 11.24
C GLU A 143 -7.39 -2.08 10.33
N HIS A 144 -7.42 -1.11 9.40
CA HIS A 144 -8.50 -1.01 8.42
C HIS A 144 -8.50 -2.20 7.44
N MET A 145 -7.34 -2.67 7.00
CA MET A 145 -7.18 -3.86 6.16
C MET A 145 -7.66 -5.12 6.89
N ALA A 146 -7.34 -5.27 8.17
CA ALA A 146 -7.75 -6.42 8.97
C ALA A 146 -9.27 -6.46 9.10
N LYS A 147 -9.91 -5.31 9.33
CA LYS A 147 -11.37 -5.21 9.36
C LYS A 147 -12.01 -5.56 8.02
N LEU A 148 -11.50 -5.00 6.91
CA LEU A 148 -11.98 -5.30 5.56
C LEU A 148 -11.80 -6.77 5.17
N ARG A 149 -10.79 -7.45 5.73
CA ARG A 149 -10.60 -8.89 5.55
C ARG A 149 -11.63 -9.68 6.35
N MET A 150 -11.82 -9.36 7.63
CA MET A 150 -12.84 -10.00 8.47
C MET A 150 -14.25 -9.86 7.89
N ASP A 151 -14.59 -8.68 7.36
CA ASP A 151 -15.91 -8.43 6.77
C ASP A 151 -16.14 -9.20 5.45
N ASN A 152 -15.07 -9.63 4.75
CA ASN A 152 -15.15 -10.39 3.49
C ASN A 152 -14.85 -11.88 3.66
N GLU A 153 -14.31 -12.30 4.81
CA GLU A 153 -14.06 -13.70 5.11
C GLU A 153 -15.42 -14.32 5.43
N GLU A 154 -15.88 -15.23 4.56
CA GLU A 154 -17.21 -15.82 4.65
C GLU A 154 -17.41 -16.47 6.02
N ILE A 155 -18.42 -15.99 6.77
CA ILE A 155 -18.95 -16.70 7.93
C ILE A 155 -19.58 -17.98 7.40
N SER A 156 -19.04 -19.13 7.82
CA SER A 156 -19.62 -20.44 7.50
C SER A 156 -21.07 -20.47 7.96
N GLY A 157 -22.01 -20.51 7.00
CA GLY A 157 -23.45 -20.64 7.28
C GLY A 157 -23.86 -22.04 7.78
N ASP A 158 -22.93 -22.82 8.32
CA ASP A 158 -23.11 -24.20 8.80
C ASP A 158 -22.68 -24.37 10.28
N GLU A 159 -22.69 -23.29 11.07
CA GLU A 159 -22.75 -23.41 12.53
C GLU A 159 -24.18 -23.15 13.03
N GLU A 160 -25.15 -23.89 12.48
CA GLU A 160 -26.38 -24.23 13.20
C GLU A 160 -26.14 -25.56 13.93
N SER A 161 -25.33 -25.52 14.99
CA SER A 161 -25.38 -26.57 16.02
C SER A 161 -26.49 -26.19 16.98
N GLY A 162 -27.65 -26.81 16.78
CA GLY A 162 -28.92 -26.49 17.43
C GLY A 162 -28.82 -26.26 18.94
N GLU A 163 -29.12 -25.03 19.34
CA GLU A 163 -29.71 -24.77 20.65
C GLU A 163 -31.22 -24.83 20.45
N GLU A 164 -31.84 -25.91 20.93
CA GLU A 164 -33.29 -26.08 21.00
C GLU A 164 -33.87 -24.89 21.80
N GLU A 165 -34.41 -23.88 21.11
CA GLU A 165 -35.27 -22.89 21.75
C GLU A 165 -36.55 -23.62 22.17
N GLU A 166 -36.63 -23.99 23.46
CA GLU A 166 -37.90 -24.32 24.11
C GLU A 166 -38.83 -23.11 23.96
N ASP A 167 -39.75 -23.22 23.01
CA ASP A 167 -40.91 -22.37 22.78
C ASP A 167 -41.71 -22.21 24.08
N THR A 168 -41.37 -21.21 24.88
CA THR A 168 -42.21 -20.74 25.99
C THR A 168 -43.41 -20.01 25.40
N GLY A 169 -44.32 -20.79 24.81
CA GLY A 169 -45.63 -20.35 24.34
C GLY A 169 -46.50 -19.86 25.50
N MET A 170 -46.44 -18.56 25.77
CA MET A 170 -47.39 -17.84 26.59
C MET A 170 -48.77 -17.84 25.90
N GLY A 171 -49.78 -18.37 26.57
CA GLY A 171 -51.16 -18.38 26.06
C GLY A 171 -52.19 -18.89 27.05
N GLU A 172 -52.16 -18.43 28.30
CA GLU A 172 -53.30 -18.59 29.22
C GLU A 172 -54.40 -17.62 28.77
N VAL A 173 -55.43 -18.14 28.12
CA VAL A 173 -56.64 -17.40 27.74
C VAL A 173 -57.69 -17.62 28.83
N ASP A 174 -57.88 -16.62 29.68
CA ASP A 174 -59.00 -16.54 30.62
C ASP A 174 -60.32 -16.46 29.83
N ILE A 175 -61.06 -17.57 29.79
CA ILE A 175 -62.49 -17.59 29.46
C ILE A 175 -63.23 -17.83 30.78
N ASP A 176 -63.61 -16.74 31.46
CA ASP A 176 -64.82 -16.69 32.26
C ASP A 176 -65.31 -15.24 32.37
N GLY A 177 -66.57 -15.01 32.02
CA GLY A 177 -67.16 -13.67 32.08
C GLY A 177 -68.24 -13.33 31.05
N GLY A 178 -68.98 -14.32 30.56
CA GLY A 178 -70.25 -14.08 29.88
C GLY A 178 -71.35 -13.74 30.89
N ALA A 179 -71.51 -12.47 31.24
CA ALA A 179 -72.68 -11.95 31.95
C ALA A 179 -73.27 -10.78 31.16
N GLY A 180 -74.57 -10.88 30.86
CA GLY A 180 -75.25 -10.15 29.79
C GLY A 180 -75.61 -8.70 30.06
N ILE A 181 -76.09 -8.05 29.01
CA ILE A 181 -77.20 -7.08 28.96
C ILE A 181 -77.72 -7.07 27.49
N ILE A 182 -78.66 -7.92 27.10
CA ILE A 182 -80.10 -7.70 26.88
C ILE A 182 -80.60 -6.26 26.61
N GLU A 183 -81.38 -6.18 25.52
CA GLU A 183 -82.31 -5.17 24.97
C GLU A 183 -81.77 -3.82 24.44
#